data_AF-A0A968C115-F1
#
_entry.id   AF-A0A968C115-F1
#
_cell.length_a   1.000
_cell.length_b   1.000
_cell.length_c   1.000
_cell.angle_alpha   90.00
_cell.angle_beta   90.00
_cell.angle_gamma   90.00
#
_symmetry.space_group_name_H-M   'P 1'
#
loop_
_entity.id
_entity.type
_entity.pdbx_description
1 polymer ?
#
loop_
_entity_poly.entity_id
_entity_poly.type
_entity_poly.pdbx_seq_one_letter_code
_entity_poly.pdbx_strand_id
1 'polypeptide(L)' 'MKVDLAKLKLFIEVLETGSITAGASRCHLSLAAASNRLQELEGALG' A
#
# COMPACT_ATOMS: atom_id res chain seq x y z
N MET A 1 4.62 -6.73 14.17
CA MET A 1 4.09 -6.25 12.87
C MET A 1 3.04 -7.21 12.36
N LYS A 2 1.96 -6.70 11.77
CA LYS A 2 0.91 -7.53 11.19
C LYS A 2 0.73 -7.15 9.73
N VAL A 3 0.91 -8.13 8.86
CA VAL A 3 0.42 -8.07 7.48
C VAL A 3 -1.10 -8.18 7.57
N ASP A 4 -1.81 -7.25 6.96
CA ASP A 4 -3.27 -7.25 6.90
C ASP A 4 -3.76 -7.17 5.45
N LEU A 5 -5.03 -7.50 5.24
CA LEU A 5 -5.64 -7.53 3.92
C LEU A 5 -5.66 -6.14 3.25
N ALA A 6 -5.71 -5.06 4.02
CA ALA A 6 -5.74 -3.71 3.47
C ALA A 6 -4.37 -3.31 2.91
N LYS A 7 -3.27 -3.72 3.56
CA LYS A 7 -1.91 -3.55 3.05
C LYS A 7 -1.67 -4.37 1.78
N LEU A 8 -2.12 -5.63 1.76
CA LEU A 8 -2.02 -6.47 0.57
C LEU A 8 -2.87 -5.93 -0.59
N LYS A 9 -4.08 -5.44 -0.31
CA LYS A 9 -4.93 -4.78 -1.31
C LYS A 9 -4.23 -3.54 -1.89
N LEU A 10 -3.69 -2.68 -1.03
CA LEU A 10 -2.94 -1.51 -1.48
C LEU A 10 -1.78 -1.90 -2.39
N PHE A 11 -1.00 -2.93 -2.01
CA PHE A 11 0.09 -3.43 -2.83
C PHE A 11 -0.36 -3.88 -4.23
N ILE A 12 -1.46 -4.65 -4.31
CA ILE A 12 -2.03 -5.09 -5.59
C ILE A 12 -2.47 -3.90 -6.44
N GLU A 13 -3.20 -2.93 -5.88
CA GLU A 13 -3.64 -1.74 -6.61
C GLU A 13 -2.48 -0.88 -7.14
N VAL A 14 -1.39 -0.80 -6.38
CA VAL A 14 -0.16 -0.13 -6.83
C VAL A 14 0.49 -0.87 -7.99
N LEU A 15 0.54 -2.19 -7.95
CA LEU A 15 1.07 -3.00 -9.07
C LEU A 15 0.20 -2.89 -10.32
N GLU A 16 -1.13 -2.94 -10.18
CA GLU A 16 -2.06 -2.82 -11.29
C GLU A 16 -2.00 -1.44 -11.97
N THR A 17 -1.80 -0.37 -11.17
CA THR A 17 -1.74 0.99 -11.69
C THR A 17 -0.33 1.42 -12.10
N GLY A 18 0.71 0.72 -11.65
CA GLY A 18 2.11 1.14 -11.78
C GLY A 18 2.45 2.44 -11.03
N SER A 19 1.60 2.89 -10.09
CA SER A 19 1.77 4.16 -9.38
C SER A 19 1.22 4.11 -7.97
N ILE A 20 2.04 4.49 -6.99
CA ILE A 20 1.62 4.58 -5.59
C ILE A 20 0.47 5.58 -5.43
N THR A 21 0.53 6.72 -6.14
CA THR A 21 -0.51 7.76 -6.06
C THR A 21 -1.86 7.26 -6.61
N ALA A 22 -1.85 6.54 -7.73
CA ALA A 22 -3.07 5.99 -8.32
C ALA A 22 -3.65 4.86 -7.46
N GLY A 23 -2.82 3.93 -6.98
CA GLY A 23 -3.25 2.86 -6.08
C GLY A 23 -3.77 3.39 -4.74
N ALA A 24 -3.16 4.44 -4.20
CA ALA A 24 -3.64 5.13 -2.99
C ALA A 24 -5.05 5.72 -3.20
N SER A 25 -5.28 6.37 -4.34
CA SER A 25 -6.60 6.93 -4.69
C SER A 25 -7.69 5.85 -4.76
N ARG A 26 -7.39 4.69 -5.38
CA ARG A 26 -8.31 3.53 -5.43
C ARG A 26 -8.59 2.90 -4.08
N CYS A 27 -7.66 3.04 -3.14
CA CYS A 27 -7.81 2.58 -1.76
C CYS A 27 -8.37 3.65 -0.80
N HIS A 28 -8.78 4.83 -1.30
CA HIS A 28 -9.20 5.98 -0.49
C HIS A 28 -8.15 6.41 0.55
N LEU A 29 -6.87 6.38 0.17
CA LEU A 29 -5.75 6.80 1.00
C LEU A 29 -5.08 8.04 0.44
N SER A 30 -4.49 8.85 1.33
CA SER A 30 -3.50 9.83 0.93
C SER A 30 -2.21 9.12 0.49
N LEU A 31 -1.40 9.80 -0.33
CA LEU A 31 -0.09 9.29 -0.74
C LEU A 31 0.79 8.97 0.48
N ALA A 32 0.78 9.84 1.50
CA ALA A 32 1.55 9.62 2.73
C ALA A 32 1.07 8.37 3.50
N ALA A 33 -0.24 8.17 3.63
CA ALA A 33 -0.79 6.99 4.30
C ALA A 33 -0.47 5.70 3.53
N ALA A 34 -0.56 5.72 2.20
CA ALA A 34 -0.18 4.60 1.36
C ALA A 34 1.31 4.27 1.49
N SER A 35 2.18 5.28 1.42
CA SER A 35 3.63 5.13 1.57
C SER A 35 4.00 4.50 2.91
N ASN A 36 3.45 5.01 4.02
CA ASN A 36 3.71 4.44 5.35
C ASN A 36 3.25 2.99 5.45
N ARG A 37 2.08 2.65 4.89
CA ARG A 37 1.58 1.27 4.90
C ARG A 37 2.44 0.31 4.10
N LEU A 38 2.96 0.75 2.96
CA LEU A 38 3.89 -0.04 2.17
C LEU A 38 5.22 -0.22 2.90
N GLN A 39 5.76 0.82 3.53
CA GLN A 39 6.98 0.73 4.34
C GLN A 39 6.80 -0.22 5.54
N GLU A 40 5.67 -0.15 6.23
CA GLU A 40 5.33 -1.09 7.31
C GLU A 40 5.17 -2.53 6.81
N LEU A 41 4.63 -2.70 5.59
CA LEU A 41 4.49 -4.01 4.95
C LEU A 41 5.86 -4.58 4.57
N GLU A 42 6.73 -3.77 3.97
CA GLU A 42 8.11 -4.13 3.63
C GLU A 42 8.87 -4.56 4.87
N GLY A 43 8.92 -3.72 5.92
CA GLY A 43 9.61 -4.08 7.16
C GLY A 43 9.04 -5.33 7.84
N ALA A 44 7.77 -5.69 7.59
CA ALA A 44 7.14 -6.88 8.15
C ALA A 44 7.58 -8.16 7.43
N LEU A 45 8.06 -8.01 6.20
CA LEU A 45 8.44 -9.10 5.30
C LEU A 45 9.98 -9.21 5.16
N GLY A 46 10.75 -8.16 5.42
CA GLY A 46 12.22 -8.16 5.40
C GLY A 46 12.82 -6.80 5.09
#